data_AF-A0A2N1W3L8-F1
#
_entry.id   AF-A0A2N1W3L8-F1
#
_cell.length_a   1.000
_cell.length_b   1.000
_cell.length_c   1.000
_cell.angle_alpha   90.00
_cell.angle_beta   90.00
_cell.angle_gamma   90.00
#
_symmetry.space_group_name_H-M   'P 1'
#
loop_
_entity.id
_entity.type
_entity.pdbx_description
1 polymer ?
#
loop_
_entity_poly.entity_id
_entity_poly.type
_entity_poly.pdbx_seq_one_letter_code
_entity_poly.pdbx_strand_id
1 'polypeptide(L)'
;MTDYITDIEKEITYIKPCEEDDSAIEEAGQNAYMSGDYKTAELKFKELALAQPDHHAGCECLAMLYAKTGQAEKAVWFQERALVIARKFLEDDSIDIEVIEEMEDNLGKIKNGLEIIPWWKI
;
A
#
# COMPACT_ATOMS: atom_id res chain seq x y z
N MET A 1 -12.89 -13.14 -9.32
CA MET A 1 -11.78 -12.72 -8.44
C MET A 1 -11.90 -11.22 -8.30
N THR A 2 -11.99 -10.69 -7.09
CA THR A 2 -12.15 -9.25 -6.86
C THR A 2 -10.85 -8.55 -7.22
N ASP A 3 -10.92 -7.50 -8.04
CA ASP A 3 -9.79 -6.62 -8.33
C ASP A 3 -10.05 -5.29 -7.62
N TYR A 4 -9.40 -5.08 -6.48
CA TYR A 4 -9.64 -3.90 -5.67
C TYR A 4 -9.12 -2.62 -6.33
N ILE A 5 -8.12 -2.68 -7.21
CA ILE A 5 -7.63 -1.49 -7.92
C ILE A 5 -8.69 -1.00 -8.91
N THR A 6 -9.28 -1.90 -9.69
CA THR A 6 -10.37 -1.54 -10.61
C THR A 6 -11.58 -0.93 -9.89
N ASP A 7 -11.86 -1.36 -8.66
CA ASP A 7 -12.93 -0.75 -7.87
C ASP A 7 -12.54 0.63 -7.33
N ILE A 8 -11.28 0.83 -6.94
CA ILE A 8 -10.75 2.15 -6.55
C ILE A 8 -10.77 3.13 -7.73
N GLU A 9 -10.41 2.70 -8.94
CA GLU A 9 -10.46 3.53 -10.17
C GLU A 9 -11.88 4.04 -10.48
N LYS A 10 -12.91 3.27 -10.14
CA LYS A 10 -14.32 3.69 -10.28
C LYS A 10 -14.76 4.65 -9.16
N GLU A 11 -14.19 4.50 -7.97
CA GLU A 11 -14.48 5.33 -6.80
C GLU A 11 -13.81 6.71 -6.91
N ILE A 12 -12.56 6.75 -7.38
CA ILE A 12 -11.71 7.93 -7.43
C ILE A 12 -11.37 8.26 -8.88
N THR A 13 -12.18 9.10 -9.51
CA THR A 13 -12.06 9.42 -10.94
C THR A 13 -11.24 10.68 -11.23
N TYR A 14 -10.74 11.36 -10.19
CA TYR A 14 -10.06 12.65 -10.32
C TYR A 14 -8.53 12.55 -10.23
N ILE A 15 -7.99 11.41 -9.81
CA ILE A 15 -6.54 11.18 -9.81
C ILE A 15 -6.11 10.82 -11.22
N LYS A 16 -5.03 11.47 -11.68
CA LYS A 16 -4.37 11.12 -12.93
C LYS A 16 -3.01 10.48 -12.63
N PRO A 17 -2.76 9.26 -13.14
CA PRO A 17 -1.47 8.60 -12.93
C PRO A 17 -0.30 9.46 -13.39
N CYS A 18 0.77 9.50 -12.59
CA CYS A 18 2.03 10.17 -12.86
C CYS A 18 1.97 11.71 -13.07
N GLU A 19 0.85 12.36 -12.75
CA GLU A 19 0.70 13.84 -12.84
C GLU A 19 0.64 14.52 -11.46
N GLU A 20 0.40 13.77 -10.39
CA GLU A 20 0.19 14.30 -9.03
C GLU A 20 1.49 14.34 -8.21
N ASP A 21 1.57 15.30 -7.27
CA ASP A 21 2.60 15.30 -6.20
C ASP A 21 2.27 14.19 -5.19
N ASP A 22 2.88 13.04 -5.42
CA ASP A 22 2.69 11.81 -4.65
C ASP A 22 3.21 11.90 -3.21
N SER A 23 4.24 12.71 -2.97
CA SER A 23 4.88 12.87 -1.66
C SER A 23 3.92 13.51 -0.66
N ALA A 24 3.15 14.51 -1.09
CA ALA A 24 2.12 15.14 -0.27
C ALA A 24 0.95 14.18 0.03
N ILE A 25 0.58 13.33 -0.92
CA ILE A 25 -0.47 12.31 -0.74
C ILE A 25 -0.01 11.26 0.27
N GLU A 26 1.22 10.77 0.12
CA GLU A 26 1.82 9.79 1.01
C GLU A 26 1.91 10.32 2.45
N GLU A 27 2.50 11.51 2.64
CA GLU A 27 2.64 12.14 3.96
C GLU A 27 1.27 12.33 4.63
N ALA A 28 0.27 12.81 3.89
CA ALA A 28 -1.08 12.97 4.42
C ALA A 28 -1.70 11.64 4.86
N GLY A 29 -1.49 10.57 4.09
CA GLY A 29 -1.97 9.23 4.43
C GLY A 29 -1.30 8.65 5.67
N GLN A 30 0.03 8.78 5.76
CA GLN A 30 0.81 8.33 6.92
C GLN A 30 0.39 9.11 8.18
N ASN A 31 0.26 10.44 8.12
CA ASN A 31 -0.20 11.27 9.24
C ASN A 31 -1.62 10.90 9.70
N ALA A 32 -2.53 10.64 8.76
CA ALA A 32 -3.88 10.16 9.06
C ALA A 32 -3.86 8.78 9.74
N TYR A 33 -3.04 7.85 9.25
CA TYR A 33 -2.84 6.53 9.88
C TYR A 33 -2.32 6.67 11.32
N MET A 34 -1.33 7.55 11.53
CA MET A 34 -0.72 7.80 12.84
C MET A 34 -1.70 8.41 13.85
N SER A 35 -2.61 9.27 13.39
CA SER A 35 -3.63 9.89 14.24
C SER A 35 -4.86 9.00 14.47
N GLY A 36 -4.93 7.83 13.81
CA GLY A 36 -6.07 6.91 13.88
C GLY A 36 -7.24 7.30 12.99
N ASP A 37 -7.09 8.33 12.15
CA ASP A 37 -8.07 8.66 11.10
C ASP A 37 -7.90 7.72 9.90
N TYR A 38 -8.29 6.46 10.11
CA TYR A 38 -8.17 5.40 9.12
C TYR A 38 -9.02 5.64 7.87
N LYS A 39 -10.07 6.45 7.97
CA LYS A 39 -10.89 6.80 6.80
C LYS A 39 -10.11 7.73 5.86
N THR A 40 -9.47 8.76 6.41
CA THR A 40 -8.61 9.65 5.62
C THR A 40 -7.38 8.90 5.12
N ALA A 41 -6.76 8.05 5.95
CA ALA A 41 -5.65 7.21 5.52
C ALA A 41 -6.02 6.31 4.34
N GLU A 42 -7.20 5.66 4.39
CA GLU A 42 -7.69 4.82 3.29
C GLU A 42 -7.79 5.61 1.99
N LEU A 43 -8.42 6.79 2.04
CA LEU A 43 -8.56 7.64 0.86
C LEU A 43 -7.19 8.03 0.29
N LYS A 44 -6.25 8.48 1.13
CA LYS A 44 -4.93 8.91 0.69
C LYS A 44 -4.09 7.76 0.13
N PHE A 45 -4.14 6.58 0.73
CA PHE A 45 -3.41 5.43 0.18
C PHE A 45 -4.04 4.90 -1.12
N LYS A 46 -5.37 4.98 -1.27
CA LYS A 46 -6.03 4.74 -2.57
C LYS A 46 -5.58 5.74 -3.63
N GLU A 47 -5.57 7.04 -3.30
CA GLU A 47 -5.07 8.09 -4.19
C GLU A 47 -3.60 7.84 -4.58
N LEU A 48 -2.75 7.46 -3.63
CA LEU A 48 -1.34 7.13 -3.87
C LEU A 48 -1.19 5.93 -4.83
N ALA A 49 -1.97 4.86 -4.62
CA ALA A 49 -1.96 3.69 -5.49
C ALA A 49 -2.42 4.00 -6.93
N LEU A 50 -3.30 5.01 -7.12
CA LEU A 50 -3.70 5.47 -8.45
C LEU A 50 -2.72 6.48 -9.06
N ALA A 51 -2.10 7.32 -8.24
CA ALA A 51 -1.11 8.31 -8.68
C ALA A 51 0.18 7.63 -9.15
N GLN A 52 0.59 6.55 -8.47
CA GLN A 52 1.76 5.75 -8.79
C GLN A 52 1.39 4.27 -9.01
N PRO A 53 0.68 3.92 -10.09
CA PRO A 53 0.17 2.54 -10.29
C PRO A 53 1.29 1.51 -10.49
N ASP A 54 2.49 1.97 -10.87
CA ASP A 54 3.68 1.15 -11.05
C ASP A 54 4.62 1.19 -9.84
N HIS A 55 4.27 1.87 -8.73
CA HIS A 55 5.07 1.88 -7.49
C HIS A 55 4.38 1.09 -6.37
N HIS A 56 5.14 0.39 -5.52
CA HIS A 56 4.57 -0.52 -4.53
C HIS A 56 3.93 0.18 -3.33
N ALA A 57 4.41 1.37 -2.96
CA ALA A 57 4.08 2.05 -1.70
C ALA A 57 2.57 2.23 -1.47
N GLY A 58 1.80 2.65 -2.48
CA GLY A 58 0.35 2.82 -2.34
C GLY A 58 -0.38 1.53 -1.97
N CYS A 59 -0.04 0.42 -2.64
CA CYS A 59 -0.60 -0.89 -2.32
C CYS A 59 -0.16 -1.37 -0.94
N GLU A 60 1.10 -1.18 -0.59
CA GLU A 60 1.65 -1.64 0.68
C GLU A 60 1.05 -0.87 1.88
N CYS A 61 0.87 0.44 1.75
CA CYS A 61 0.17 1.26 2.74
C CYS A 61 -1.29 0.82 2.93
N LEU A 62 -2.00 0.48 1.85
CA LEU A 62 -3.35 -0.09 1.94
C LEU A 62 -3.35 -1.45 2.65
N ALA A 63 -2.35 -2.30 2.38
CA ALA A 63 -2.23 -3.59 3.05
C ALA A 63 -2.08 -3.42 4.57
N MET A 64 -1.21 -2.52 5.00
CA MET A 64 -1.01 -2.19 6.42
C MET A 64 -2.28 -1.63 7.07
N LEU A 65 -2.97 -0.71 6.40
CA LEU A 65 -4.22 -0.15 6.89
C LEU A 65 -5.31 -1.21 7.04
N TYR A 66 -5.47 -2.08 6.04
CA TYR A 66 -6.48 -3.13 6.08
C TYR A 66 -6.15 -4.21 7.11
N ALA A 67 -4.87 -4.52 7.33
CA ALA A 67 -4.45 -5.38 8.43
C ALA A 67 -4.81 -4.76 9.78
N LYS A 68 -4.50 -3.46 9.97
CA LYS A 68 -4.79 -2.72 11.21
C LYS A 68 -6.29 -2.62 11.52
N THR A 69 -7.12 -2.51 10.49
CA THR A 69 -8.58 -2.38 10.62
C THR A 69 -9.34 -3.72 10.54
N GLY A 70 -8.63 -4.85 10.52
CA GLY A 70 -9.22 -6.20 10.58
C GLY A 70 -9.76 -6.73 9.25
N GLN A 71 -9.48 -6.07 8.13
CA GLN A 71 -9.86 -6.49 6.78
C GLN A 71 -8.78 -7.39 6.15
N ALA A 72 -8.50 -8.52 6.79
CA ALA A 72 -7.36 -9.39 6.45
C ALA A 72 -7.34 -9.86 4.97
N GLU A 73 -8.50 -10.16 4.37
CA GLU A 73 -8.57 -10.57 2.96
C GLU A 73 -8.06 -9.48 2.02
N LYS A 74 -8.49 -8.23 2.23
CA LYS A 74 -7.98 -7.08 1.47
C LYS A 74 -6.50 -6.88 1.72
N ALA A 75 -6.07 -6.96 2.98
CA ALA A 75 -4.67 -6.77 3.35
C ALA A 75 -3.74 -7.74 2.62
N VAL A 76 -4.11 -9.02 2.55
CA VAL A 76 -3.37 -10.04 1.79
C VAL A 76 -3.30 -9.67 0.31
N TRP A 77 -4.44 -9.33 -0.30
CA TRP A 77 -4.49 -9.00 -1.72
C TRP A 77 -3.58 -7.81 -2.06
N PHE A 78 -3.64 -6.74 -1.26
CA PHE A 78 -2.83 -5.55 -1.47
C PHE A 78 -1.34 -5.79 -1.24
N GLN A 79 -0.97 -6.59 -0.23
CA GLN A 79 0.43 -6.95 0.01
C GLN A 79 0.99 -7.82 -1.13
N GLU A 80 0.21 -8.77 -1.63
CA GLU A 80 0.59 -9.59 -2.79
C GLU A 80 0.74 -8.73 -4.05
N ARG A 81 -0.14 -7.74 -4.26
CA ARG A 81 -0.02 -6.78 -5.36
C ARG A 81 1.23 -5.92 -5.23
N ALA A 82 1.53 -5.41 -4.03
CA ALA A 82 2.73 -4.63 -3.75
C ALA A 82 4.00 -5.45 -4.03
N LEU A 83 4.07 -6.70 -3.58
CA LEU A 83 5.18 -7.61 -3.85
C LEU A 83 5.40 -7.86 -5.36
N VAL A 84 4.32 -8.04 -6.14
CA VAL A 84 4.42 -8.19 -7.60
C VAL A 84 5.03 -6.95 -8.25
N ILE A 85 4.70 -5.76 -7.76
CA ILE A 85 5.27 -4.51 -8.26
C ILE A 85 6.75 -4.40 -7.84
N ALA A 86 7.03 -4.53 -6.54
CA ALA A 86 8.38 -4.41 -5.99
C ALA A 86 9.38 -5.38 -6.63
N ARG A 87 8.98 -6.62 -6.96
CA ARG A 87 9.86 -7.56 -7.67
C ARG A 87 10.35 -7.06 -9.03
N LYS A 88 9.59 -6.18 -9.71
CA LYS A 88 10.06 -5.56 -10.96
C LYS A 88 11.20 -4.56 -10.69
N PHE A 89 11.15 -3.85 -9.57
CA PHE A 89 12.23 -2.95 -9.12
C PHE A 89 13.45 -3.74 -8.63
N LEU A 90 13.25 -4.96 -8.13
CA LEU A 90 14.38 -5.85 -7.84
C LEU A 90 15.05 -6.32 -9.15
N GLU A 91 14.25 -6.63 -10.19
CA GLU A 91 14.78 -7.06 -11.50
C GLU A 91 15.58 -5.96 -12.23
N ASP A 92 15.30 -4.68 -11.94
CA ASP A 92 16.03 -3.53 -12.51
C ASP A 92 17.09 -2.92 -11.56
N ASP A 93 17.39 -3.61 -10.46
CA ASP A 93 18.35 -3.23 -9.41
C ASP A 93 18.06 -1.86 -8.74
N SER A 94 16.82 -1.37 -8.76
CA SER A 94 16.44 -0.10 -8.13
C SER A 94 16.01 -0.23 -6.65
N ILE A 95 15.79 -1.45 -6.17
CA ILE A 95 15.62 -1.75 -4.74
C ILE A 95 16.46 -2.97 -4.34
N ASP A 96 16.78 -3.04 -3.05
CA ASP A 96 17.51 -4.16 -2.46
C ASP A 96 16.58 -5.36 -2.14
N ILE A 97 17.14 -6.57 -2.12
CA ILE A 97 16.40 -7.80 -1.82
C ILE A 97 15.77 -7.78 -0.42
N GLU A 98 16.41 -7.09 0.54
CA GLU A 98 15.93 -6.93 1.92
C GLU A 98 14.54 -6.29 1.98
N VAL A 99 14.20 -5.41 1.03
CA VAL A 99 12.86 -4.82 0.93
C VAL A 99 11.82 -5.89 0.60
N ILE A 100 12.15 -6.80 -0.34
CA ILE A 100 11.27 -7.91 -0.70
C ILE A 100 11.09 -8.87 0.48
N GLU A 101 12.17 -9.20 1.19
CA GLU A 101 12.12 -10.09 2.36
C GLU A 101 11.27 -9.49 3.49
N GLU A 102 11.37 -8.18 3.74
CA GLU A 102 10.51 -7.47 4.70
C GLU A 102 9.03 -7.53 4.28
N MET A 103 8.74 -7.28 3.00
CA MET A 103 7.39 -7.35 2.47
C MET A 103 6.79 -8.76 2.55
N GLU A 104 7.60 -9.81 2.38
CA GLU A 104 7.19 -11.21 2.55
C GLU A 104 6.91 -11.55 4.03
N ASP A 105 7.75 -11.08 4.95
CA ASP A 105 7.51 -11.23 6.39
C ASP A 105 6.23 -10.51 6.81
N ASN A 106 5.98 -9.30 6.29
CA ASN A 106 4.73 -8.57 6.48
C ASN A 106 3.53 -9.35 5.94
N LEU A 107 3.62 -9.97 4.77
CA LEU A 107 2.57 -10.86 4.26
C LEU A 107 2.32 -12.05 5.20
N GLY A 108 3.39 -12.65 5.73
CA GLY A 108 3.32 -13.70 6.75
C GLY A 108 2.59 -13.23 8.01
N LYS A 109 2.93 -12.05 8.52
CA LYS A 109 2.27 -11.44 9.67
C LYS A 109 0.78 -11.21 9.41
N ILE A 110 0.41 -10.63 8.26
CA ILE A 110 -0.99 -10.43 7.86
C ILE A 110 -1.76 -11.75 7.90
N LYS A 111 -1.22 -12.80 7.25
CA LYS A 111 -1.86 -14.12 7.17
C LYS A 111 -2.05 -14.78 8.54
N ASN A 112 -1.20 -14.44 9.51
CA ASN A 112 -1.27 -14.96 10.88
C ASN A 112 -1.95 -14.00 11.87
N GLY A 113 -2.45 -12.84 11.42
CA GLY A 113 -3.09 -11.83 12.28
C GLY A 113 -2.11 -11.17 13.26
N LEU A 114 -0.82 -11.15 12.93
CA LEU A 114 0.22 -10.50 13.72
C LEU A 114 0.32 -9.01 13.36
N GLU A 115 0.76 -8.21 14.32
CA GLU A 115 0.97 -6.78 14.10
C GLU A 115 2.13 -6.53 13.14
N ILE A 116 1.92 -5.55 12.25
CA ILE A 116 2.93 -5.02 11.34
C ILE A 116 3.31 -3.62 11.83
N ILE A 117 4.61 -3.36 11.82
CA ILE A 117 5.15 -2.01 12.07
C ILE A 117 5.37 -1.38 10.70
N PRO A 118 4.72 -0.23 10.39
CA PRO A 118 4.98 0.46 9.14
C PRO A 118 6.43 0.97 9.04
N TRP A 119 7.02 0.92 7.85
CA TRP A 119 8.41 1.35 7.62
C TRP A 119 8.66 2.81 8.02
N TRP A 120 7.66 3.68 7.85
CA TRP A 120 7.74 5.09 8.28
C TRP A 120 7.73 5.30 9.81
N LYS A 121 7.69 4.22 10.60
CA LYS A 121 7.83 4.27 12.07
C LYS A 121 9.15 3.68 12.59
N ILE A 122 10.02 3.20 11.71
CA ILE A 122 11.29 2.54 12.06
C ILE A 122 12.42 3.58 11.97
#